data_AF-A0A7Y4YL77-F1
#
_entry.id   AF-A0A7Y4YL77-F1
#
_cell.length_a   1.000
_cell.length_b   1.000
_cell.length_c   1.000
_cell.angle_alpha   90.00
_cell.angle_beta   90.00
_cell.angle_gamma   90.00
#
_symmetry.space_group_name_H-M   'P 1'
#
loop_
_entity.id
_entity.type
_entity.pdbx_description
1 polymer ?
#
loop_
_entity_poly.entity_id
_entity_poly.type
_entity_poly.pdbx_seq_one_letter_code
_entity_poly.pdbx_strand_id
1 'polypeptide(L)' 'MYTGIIVNVNVDTVTLPNGLTVDLEVVRHPGAAAVVPLKDDGTVVLIRQFRQAAGGFIYEIP' A
#
# COMPACT_ATOMS: atom_id res chain seq x y z
N MET A 1 -1.92 -6.86 18.82
CA MET A 1 -0.78 -6.28 18.07
C MET A 1 -0.06 -7.41 17.36
N TYR A 2 0.20 -7.27 16.05
CA TYR A 2 0.88 -8.28 15.22
C TYR A 2 2.05 -7.65 14.48
N THR A 3 3.21 -8.31 14.50
CA THR A 3 4.42 -7.88 13.77
C THR A 3 4.69 -8.89 12.66
N GLY A 4 4.59 -8.45 11.41
CA GLY A 4 4.87 -9.26 10.23
C GLY A 4 6.24 -8.98 9.64
N ILE A 5 6.53 -9.62 8.50
CA ILE A 5 7.79 -9.42 7.77
C ILE A 5 7.83 -8.04 7.10
N ILE A 6 6.71 -7.57 6.55
CA ILE A 6 6.63 -6.29 5.82
C ILE A 6 5.76 -5.27 6.56
N VAL A 7 4.66 -5.70 7.19
CA VAL A 7 3.70 -4.81 7.85
C VAL A 7 3.50 -5.17 9.30
N ASN A 8 3.19 -4.14 10.09
CA ASN A 8 2.79 -4.28 11.49
C ASN A 8 1.34 -3.81 11.64
N VAL A 9 0.58 -4.47 12.52
CA VAL A 9 -0.80 -4.11 12.83
C VAL A 9 -0.91 -3.72 14.29
N ASN A 10 -1.36 -2.49 14.51
CA ASN A 10 -1.41 -1.83 15.80
C ASN A 10 -2.82 -1.29 16.05
N VAL A 11 -3.24 -1.20 17.32
CA VAL A 11 -4.41 -0.42 17.72
C VAL A 11 -3.92 0.90 18.28
N ASP A 12 -4.36 2.00 17.68
CA ASP A 12 -4.09 3.36 18.12
C ASP A 12 -5.36 3.92 18.78
N THR A 13 -5.26 4.35 20.03
CA THR A 13 -6.32 5.14 20.68
C THR A 13 -6.15 6.60 20.30
N VAL A 14 -7.13 7.18 19.59
CA VAL A 14 -7.07 8.54 19.07
C VAL A 14 -8.26 9.37 19.52
N THR A 15 -8.02 10.66 19.80
CA THR A 15 -9.09 11.64 19.99
C THR A 15 -9.37 12.34 18.66
N LEU A 16 -10.60 12.19 18.18
CA LEU A 16 -11.08 12.79 16.94
C LEU A 16 -11.28 14.31 17.13
N PRO A 17 -11.36 15.11 16.04
CA PRO A 17 -11.57 16.55 16.12
C PRO A 17 -12.86 16.98 16.86
N ASN A 18 -13.83 16.09 16.98
CA ASN A 18 -15.08 16.31 17.73
C ASN A 18 -14.98 15.96 19.22
N GLY A 19 -13.78 15.59 19.71
CA GLY A 19 -13.52 15.25 21.12
C GLY A 19 -13.83 13.79 21.49
N LEU A 20 -14.35 12.97 20.58
CA LEU A 20 -14.58 11.55 20.85
C LEU A 20 -13.26 10.77 20.81
N THR A 21 -13.04 9.92 21.80
CA THR A 21 -11.90 8.97 21.80
C THR A 21 -12.36 7.61 21.26
N VAL A 22 -11.63 7.08 20.29
CA VAL A 22 -11.90 5.79 19.66
C VAL A 22 -10.60 5.01 19.47
N ASP A 23 -10.73 3.68 19.36
CA ASP A 23 -9.63 2.79 18.98
C ASP A 23 -9.67 2.52 17.48
N LEU A 24 -8.53 2.65 16.80
CA LEU A 24 -8.36 2.39 15.37
C LEU A 24 -7.32 1.30 15.14
N GLU A 25 -7.66 0.27 14.37
CA GLU A 25 -6.67 -0.67 13.84
C GLU A 25 -5.92 -0.04 12.66
N VAL A 26 -4.59 0.03 12.77
CA VAL A 26 -3.71 0.69 11.80
C VAL A 26 -2.67 -0.31 11.29
N VAL A 27 -2.62 -0.48 9.97
CA VAL A 27 -1.55 -1.19 9.28
C VAL A 27 -0.42 -0.22 8.96
N ARG A 28 0.77 -0.46 9.52
CA ARG A 28 1.98 0.32 9.27
C ARG A 28 2.86 -0.40 8.25
N HIS A 29 3.12 0.26 7.11
CA HIS A 29 3.96 -0.23 6.00
C HIS A 29 5.17 0.72 5.82
N PRO A 30 6.37 0.24 5.47
CA PRO A 30 7.58 1.06 5.30
C PRO A 30 7.54 2.07 4.12
N GLY A 31 6.39 2.26 3.47
CA GLY A 31 6.25 3.02 2.22
C GLY A 31 6.66 2.25 0.96
N ALA A 32 6.44 2.88 -0.19
CA ALA A 32 6.81 2.40 -1.51
C ALA A 32 6.96 3.60 -2.46
N ALA A 33 7.58 3.39 -3.62
CA ALA A 33 7.66 4.36 -4.71
C ALA A 33 7.29 3.67 -6.02
N ALA A 34 6.86 4.47 -7.01
CA ALA A 34 6.57 3.99 -8.35
C ALA A 34 6.91 5.07 -9.39
N VAL A 35 7.14 4.67 -10.64
CA VAL A 35 7.44 5.55 -11.77
C VAL A 35 6.53 5.25 -12.95
N VAL A 36 6.17 6.28 -13.73
CA VAL A 36 5.46 6.11 -15.01
C VAL A 36 6.40 6.47 -16.15
N PRO A 37 7.10 5.49 -16.76
CA PRO A 37 8.04 5.77 -17.84
C PRO A 37 7.25 6.00 -19.14
N LEU A 38 7.28 7.23 -19.64
CA LEU A 38 6.68 7.62 -20.92
C LEU A 38 7.75 7.57 -22.02
N LYS A 39 7.43 6.89 -23.13
CA LYS A 39 8.27 6.85 -24.33
C LYS A 39 7.90 7.98 -25.30
N ASP A 40 8.78 8.25 -26.26
CA ASP A 40 8.58 9.26 -27.29
C ASP A 40 7.35 9.03 -28.17
N ASP A 41 6.91 7.77 -28.31
CA ASP A 41 5.70 7.38 -29.05
C ASP A 41 4.40 7.52 -28.22
N GLY A 42 4.50 8.04 -27.00
CA GLY A 42 3.37 8.23 -26.08
C GLY A 42 2.95 6.97 -25.31
N THR A 43 3.66 5.86 -25.46
CA THR A 43 3.36 4.62 -24.70
C THR A 43 4.06 4.59 -23.34
N VAL A 44 3.49 3.81 -22.40
CA VAL A 44 4.06 3.62 -21.06
C VAL A 44 4.66 2.24 -20.88
N VAL A 45 5.74 2.15 -20.10
CA VAL A 45 6.34 0.87 -19.71
C VAL A 45 5.65 0.32 -18.47
N LEU A 46 5.16 -0.92 -18.57
CA LEU A 46 4.55 -1.67 -17.47
C LEU A 46 5.30 -2.98 -17.26
N ILE A 47 5.22 -3.52 -16.05
CA ILE A 47 5.63 -4.89 -15.72
C ILE A 47 4.40 -5.78 -15.58
N ARG A 48 4.54 -7.07 -15.93
CA ARG A 48 3.50 -8.08 -15.67
C ARG A 48 3.91 -8.93 -14.47
N GLN A 49 3.33 -8.64 -13.32
CA GLN A 49 3.73 -9.21 -12.03
C GLN A 49 2.63 -10.09 -11.44
N PHE A 50 3.01 -11.24 -10.89
CA PHE A 50 2.08 -12.09 -10.16
C PHE A 50 1.89 -11.55 -8.73
N ARG A 51 0.64 -11.27 -8.36
CA ARG A 51 0.27 -10.85 -7.01
C ARG A 51 -0.53 -11.96 -6.34
N GLN A 52 0.08 -12.66 -5.39
CA GLN A 52 -0.59 -13.71 -4.60
C GLN A 52 -1.90 -13.21 -3.97
N ALA A 53 -1.89 -11.99 -3.42
CA ALA A 53 -3.09 -11.38 -2.81
C ALA A 53 -4.24 -11.15 -3.81
N ALA A 54 -3.94 -10.96 -5.10
CA ALA A 54 -4.93 -10.82 -6.17
C ALA A 54 -5.19 -12.16 -6.90
N GLY A 55 -4.48 -13.23 -6.56
CA GLY A 55 -4.62 -14.55 -7.17
C GLY A 55 -4.19 -14.64 -8.63
N GLY A 56 -3.36 -13.72 -9.14
CA GLY A 56 -3.06 -13.69 -10.57
C GLY A 56 -2.01 -12.68 -11.01
N PHE A 57 -1.76 -12.66 -12.32
CA PHE A 57 -0.90 -11.66 -12.96
C PHE A 57 -1.66 -10.36 -13.22
N ILE A 58 -1.05 -9.25 -12.81
CA ILE A 58 -1.53 -7.91 -13.13
C ILE A 58 -0.43 -7.10 -13.82
N TYR A 59 -0.85 -6.13 -14.63
CA TYR A 59 0.07 -5.12 -15.17
C TYR A 59 0.20 -3.98 -14.16
N GLU A 60 1.43 -3.61 -13.83
CA GLU A 60 1.76 -2.57 -12.85
C GLU A 60 2.80 -1.62 -13.42
N ILE A 61 2.81 -0.39 -12.90
CA ILE A 61 3.95 0.51 -13.08
C ILE A 61 5.11 0.03 -12.19
N PRO A 62 6.37 0.20 -12.61
CA PRO A 62 7.53 -0.14 -11.80
C PRO A 62 7.59 0.66 -10.49
#